data_AF-A0A2R2MLP0-F1
#
_entry.id   AF-A0A2R2MLP0-F1
#
_cell.length_a   1.000
_cell.length_b   1.000
_cell.length_c   1.000
_cell.angle_alpha   90.00
_cell.angle_beta   90.00
_cell.angle_gamma   90.00
#
_symmetry.space_group_name_H-M   'P 1'
#
loop_
_entity.id
_entity.type
_entity.pdbx_description
1 polymer ?
#
loop_
_entity_poly.entity_id
_entity_poly.type
_entity_poly.pdbx_seq_one_letter_code
_entity_poly.pdbx_strand_id
1 'polypeptide(L)'
;MNLPYDLAFLVDLKIPELLMNIAKGSVTTRDKSLSEFDESQEQEEYEQCMKWLEECKTGFSAWYKTAQESSKEDRKAMQMFVARFCDLLDVEISCDGCGVTLPGRRYRCLQCQDMDLCATCFAGGVKPAGEHTDDHDIVHLMYKCDECQAFIVGQRIHCDVCEDFDLCLGCHKKELYPPGHDSSHRVSVLPLVKCK
;
A
#
# COMPACT_ATOMS: atom_id res chain seq x y z
N MET A 1 8.17 41.15 -21.66
CA MET A 1 8.33 41.25 -20.20
C MET A 1 9.46 40.31 -19.82
N ASN A 2 10.64 40.85 -19.54
CA ASN A 2 11.89 40.11 -19.37
C ASN A 2 11.98 39.57 -17.93
N LEU A 3 12.19 38.26 -17.80
CA LEU A 3 12.39 37.56 -16.52
C LEU A 3 13.82 36.96 -16.39
N PRO A 4 14.93 37.73 -16.35
CA PRO A 4 16.28 37.17 -16.14
C PRO A 4 16.90 37.54 -14.79
N TYR A 5 16.29 38.44 -14.01
CA TYR A 5 16.88 38.99 -12.77
C TYR A 5 16.67 38.10 -11.53
N ASP A 6 15.69 37.19 -11.54
CA ASP A 6 15.35 36.39 -10.37
C ASP A 6 16.35 35.26 -10.10
N LEU A 7 16.97 34.68 -11.13
CA LEU A 7 17.87 33.53 -10.93
C LEU A 7 19.19 33.93 -10.25
N ALA A 8 19.77 35.08 -10.60
CA ALA A 8 20.99 35.57 -9.97
C ALA A 8 20.75 35.89 -8.48
N PHE A 9 19.62 36.51 -8.16
CA PHE A 9 19.20 36.79 -6.78
C PHE A 9 18.98 35.51 -5.96
N LEU A 10 18.33 34.50 -6.54
CA LEU A 10 18.11 33.20 -5.87
C LEU A 10 19.43 32.45 -5.63
N VAL A 11 20.41 32.58 -6.53
CA VAL A 11 21.77 32.02 -6.37
C VAL A 11 22.54 32.75 -5.26
N ASP A 12 22.45 34.09 -5.19
CA ASP A 12 23.10 34.89 -4.14
C ASP A 12 22.54 34.58 -2.74
N LEU A 13 21.23 34.36 -2.65
CA LEU A 13 20.57 33.90 -1.41
C LEU A 13 20.88 32.43 -1.08
N LYS A 14 21.60 31.72 -1.95
CA LYS A 14 21.90 30.28 -1.84
C LYS A 14 20.64 29.43 -1.63
N ILE A 15 19.51 29.87 -2.20
CA ILE A 15 18.21 29.19 -2.06
C ILE A 15 18.30 27.71 -2.48
N PRO A 16 18.98 27.33 -3.58
CA PRO A 16 19.10 25.92 -3.95
C PRO A 16 19.81 25.07 -2.88
N GLU A 17 20.89 25.59 -2.29
CA GLU A 17 21.64 24.89 -1.23
C GLU A 17 20.82 24.80 0.06
N LEU A 18 20.12 25.88 0.42
CA LEU A 18 19.22 25.94 1.58
C LEU A 18 18.07 24.93 1.42
N LEU A 19 17.38 24.93 0.27
CA LEU A 19 16.31 23.99 -0.03
C LEU A 19 16.80 22.54 -0.02
N MET A 20 17.99 22.28 -0.58
CA MET A 20 18.59 20.95 -0.56
C MET A 20 18.91 20.51 0.87
N ASN A 21 19.43 21.40 1.72
CA ASN A 21 19.74 21.10 3.12
C ASN A 21 18.49 20.88 3.96
N ILE A 22 17.43 21.67 3.74
CA ILE A 22 16.11 21.46 4.36
C ILE A 22 15.53 20.12 3.92
N ALA A 23 15.57 19.81 2.63
CA ALA A 23 15.09 18.54 2.09
C ALA A 23 15.87 17.35 2.67
N LYS A 24 17.21 17.43 2.76
CA LYS A 24 18.05 16.41 3.40
C LYS A 24 17.72 16.20 4.88
N GLY A 25 17.35 17.26 5.60
CA GLY A 25 16.94 17.15 7.00
C GLY A 25 15.50 16.67 7.20
N SER A 26 14.71 16.60 6.14
CA SER A 26 13.25 16.36 6.19
C SER A 26 12.82 15.10 5.44
N VAL A 27 13.73 14.41 4.75
CA VAL A 27 13.46 13.21 3.96
C VAL A 27 14.40 12.09 4.37
N THR A 28 13.83 10.96 4.75
CA THR A 28 14.54 9.72 5.05
C THR A 28 14.70 8.89 3.78
N THR A 29 15.93 8.54 3.45
CA THR A 29 16.24 7.56 2.39
C THR A 29 15.94 6.15 2.88
N ARG A 30 15.32 5.35 2.03
CA ARG A 30 14.94 3.97 2.35
C ARG A 30 15.46 2.98 1.33
N ASP A 31 15.90 1.84 1.82
CA ASP A 31 16.36 0.76 0.98
C ASP A 31 15.16 0.01 0.41
N LYS A 32 15.20 -0.26 -0.90
CA LYS A 32 14.17 -1.04 -1.58
C LYS A 32 14.64 -2.46 -1.79
N SER A 33 13.81 -3.42 -1.42
CA SER A 33 14.03 -4.84 -1.67
C SER A 33 12.84 -5.46 -2.40
N LEU A 34 13.13 -6.50 -3.18
CA LEU A 34 12.11 -7.35 -3.79
C LEU A 34 11.78 -8.48 -2.82
N SER A 35 10.50 -8.80 -2.63
CA SER A 35 10.13 -9.94 -1.79
C SER A 35 10.47 -11.26 -2.47
N GLU A 36 10.82 -12.27 -1.67
CA GLU A 36 10.80 -13.66 -2.12
C GLU A 36 9.37 -14.00 -2.58
N PHE A 37 9.27 -14.66 -3.72
CA PHE A 37 8.00 -15.00 -4.34
C PHE A 37 7.63 -16.43 -3.96
N ASP A 38 6.51 -16.57 -3.24
CA ASP A 38 5.84 -17.85 -3.02
C ASP A 38 4.41 -17.76 -3.58
N GLU A 39 4.24 -18.36 -4.74
CA GLU A 39 2.98 -18.39 -5.47
C GLU A 39 1.86 -19.12 -4.69
N SER A 40 2.21 -20.12 -3.88
CA SER A 40 1.25 -20.90 -3.11
C SER A 40 0.73 -20.13 -1.91
N GLN A 41 1.65 -19.48 -1.18
CA GLN A 41 1.28 -18.63 -0.05
C GLN A 41 0.38 -17.47 -0.48
N GLU A 42 0.70 -16.77 -1.57
CA GLU A 42 -0.11 -15.64 -2.05
C GLU A 42 -1.52 -16.10 -2.49
N GLN A 43 -1.64 -17.31 -3.02
CA GLN A 43 -2.93 -17.91 -3.38
C GLN A 43 -3.78 -18.26 -2.14
N GLU A 44 -3.17 -18.85 -1.11
CA GLU A 44 -3.85 -19.15 0.16
C GLU A 44 -4.33 -17.88 0.86
N GLU A 45 -3.50 -16.85 0.92
CA GLU A 45 -3.85 -15.54 1.47
C GLU A 45 -5.01 -14.89 0.70
N TYR A 46 -5.00 -15.00 -0.63
CA TYR A 46 -6.11 -14.53 -1.47
C TYR A 46 -7.41 -15.26 -1.15
N GLU A 47 -7.40 -16.59 -1.06
CA GLU A 47 -8.60 -17.38 -0.77
C GLU A 47 -9.17 -17.06 0.62
N GLN A 48 -8.30 -16.91 1.61
CA GLN A 48 -8.69 -16.50 2.96
C GLN A 48 -9.32 -15.10 2.97
N CYS A 49 -8.74 -14.14 2.25
CA CYS A 49 -9.29 -12.79 2.12
C CYS A 49 -10.67 -12.79 1.46
N MET A 50 -10.86 -13.54 0.38
CA MET A 50 -12.15 -13.61 -0.30
C MET A 50 -13.22 -14.25 0.58
N LYS A 51 -12.87 -15.26 1.37
CA LYS A 51 -13.77 -15.85 2.38
C LYS A 51 -14.19 -14.81 3.43
N TRP A 52 -13.24 -14.06 3.99
CA TRP A 52 -13.54 -13.00 4.95
C TRP A 52 -14.40 -11.88 4.36
N LEU A 53 -14.19 -11.52 3.10
CA LEU A 53 -15.02 -10.54 2.41
C LEU A 53 -16.49 -11.00 2.31
N GLU A 54 -16.72 -12.28 2.00
CA GLU A 54 -18.07 -12.86 2.01
C GLU A 54 -18.70 -12.86 3.40
N GLU A 55 -17.93 -13.22 4.44
CA GLU A 55 -18.40 -13.18 5.83
C GLU A 55 -18.80 -11.76 6.26
N CYS A 56 -18.03 -10.75 5.85
CA CYS A 56 -18.27 -9.34 6.17
C CYS A 56 -19.59 -8.81 5.59
N LYS A 57 -20.15 -9.43 4.54
CA LYS A 57 -21.47 -9.05 3.99
C LYS A 57 -22.60 -9.21 5.01
N THR A 58 -22.41 -10.06 6.03
CA THR A 58 -23.38 -10.23 7.13
C THR A 58 -23.24 -9.16 8.21
N GLY A 59 -22.18 -8.34 8.16
CA GLY A 59 -21.94 -7.20 9.06
C GLY A 59 -20.48 -7.12 9.50
N PHE A 60 -19.72 -6.17 8.93
CA PHE A 60 -18.29 -5.98 9.22
C PHE A 60 -18.00 -5.74 10.71
N SER A 61 -18.77 -4.88 11.39
CA SER A 61 -18.52 -4.56 12.81
C SER A 61 -18.62 -5.78 13.74
N ALA A 62 -19.57 -6.69 13.47
CA ALA A 62 -19.72 -7.91 14.24
C ALA A 62 -18.60 -8.91 13.91
N TRP A 63 -18.28 -9.06 12.62
CA TRP A 63 -17.18 -9.90 12.16
C TRP A 63 -15.84 -9.47 12.78
N TYR A 64 -15.54 -8.17 12.77
CA TYR A 64 -14.28 -7.61 13.27
C TYR A 64 -14.10 -7.85 14.78
N LYS A 65 -15.17 -7.73 15.58
CA LYS A 65 -15.13 -8.04 17.03
C LYS A 65 -14.75 -9.51 17.28
N THR A 66 -15.37 -10.43 16.56
CA THR A 66 -15.08 -11.86 16.67
C THR A 66 -13.65 -12.17 16.22
N ALA A 67 -13.21 -11.56 15.12
CA ALA A 67 -11.88 -11.79 14.57
C ALA A 67 -10.76 -11.26 15.49
N GLN A 68 -11.02 -10.23 16.31
CA GLN A 68 -10.06 -9.72 17.29
C GLN A 68 -9.74 -10.69 18.44
N GLU A 69 -10.59 -11.67 18.71
CA GLU A 69 -10.38 -12.66 19.79
C GLU A 69 -9.43 -13.80 19.39
N SER A 70 -8.93 -13.78 18.15
CA SER A 70 -8.01 -14.78 17.58
C SER A 70 -6.54 -14.60 18.00
N SER A 71 -5.65 -15.47 17.50
CA SER A 71 -4.21 -15.45 17.82
C SER A 71 -3.52 -14.14 17.37
N LYS A 72 -2.26 -13.90 17.77
CA LYS A 72 -1.53 -12.68 17.35
C LYS A 72 -1.29 -12.69 15.83
N GLU A 73 -1.01 -13.86 15.28
CA GLU A 73 -0.79 -14.10 13.85
C GLU A 73 -2.07 -13.88 13.05
N ASP A 74 -3.19 -14.45 13.51
CA ASP A 74 -4.50 -14.26 12.88
C ASP A 74 -4.92 -12.78 12.87
N ARG A 75 -4.64 -12.07 13.97
CA ARG A 75 -4.90 -10.62 14.04
C ARG A 75 -4.09 -9.84 13.00
N LYS A 76 -2.85 -10.22 12.70
CA LYS A 76 -2.07 -9.53 11.65
C LYS A 76 -2.64 -9.78 10.26
N ALA A 77 -2.97 -11.02 9.95
CA ALA A 77 -3.60 -11.37 8.68
C ALA A 77 -4.95 -10.65 8.50
N MET A 78 -5.76 -10.62 9.57
CA MET A 78 -7.02 -9.88 9.63
C MET A 78 -6.80 -8.38 9.36
N GLN A 79 -5.82 -7.75 10.01
CA GLN A 79 -5.54 -6.33 9.80
C GLN A 79 -5.01 -6.04 8.38
N MET A 80 -4.24 -6.95 7.80
CA MET A 80 -3.84 -6.85 6.40
C MET A 80 -5.05 -6.95 5.46
N PHE A 81 -6.00 -7.84 5.74
CA PHE A 81 -7.28 -7.90 5.02
C PHE A 81 -8.04 -6.58 5.11
N VAL A 82 -8.21 -6.02 6.32
CA VAL A 82 -8.88 -4.73 6.51
C VAL A 82 -8.18 -3.63 5.70
N ALA A 83 -6.84 -3.59 5.74
CA ALA A 83 -6.09 -2.61 4.97
C ALA A 83 -6.26 -2.77 3.45
N ARG A 84 -6.27 -4.00 2.94
CA ARG A 84 -6.42 -4.29 1.51
C ARG A 84 -7.82 -3.98 1.00
N PHE A 85 -8.86 -4.23 1.80
CA PHE A 85 -10.25 -4.12 1.40
C PHE A 85 -10.97 -2.90 2.00
N CYS A 86 -10.23 -1.93 2.55
CA CYS A 86 -10.82 -0.81 3.30
C CYS A 86 -11.93 -0.05 2.54
N ASP A 87 -11.86 0.02 1.21
CA ASP A 87 -12.87 0.71 0.40
C ASP A 87 -14.18 -0.07 0.24
N LEU A 88 -14.17 -1.37 0.53
CA LEU A 88 -15.34 -2.24 0.51
C LEU A 88 -15.88 -2.52 1.92
N LEU A 89 -15.17 -2.06 2.96
CA LEU A 89 -15.50 -2.26 4.36
C LEU A 89 -15.94 -0.94 4.98
N ASP A 90 -16.79 -1.02 6.00
CA ASP A 90 -17.20 0.15 6.79
C ASP A 90 -16.11 0.46 7.84
N VAL A 91 -14.97 0.98 7.37
CA VAL A 91 -13.78 1.30 8.18
C VAL A 91 -13.11 2.58 7.70
N GLU A 92 -12.57 3.35 8.65
CA GLU A 92 -11.74 4.51 8.35
C GLU A 92 -10.27 4.21 8.71
N ILE A 93 -9.36 4.44 7.77
CA ILE A 93 -7.92 4.31 8.00
C ILE A 93 -7.34 5.71 8.22
N SER A 94 -6.50 5.86 9.24
CA SER A 94 -5.84 7.13 9.56
C SER A 94 -4.33 6.94 9.61
N CYS A 95 -3.59 8.03 9.43
CA CYS A 95 -2.14 8.01 9.55
C CYS A 95 -1.71 8.00 11.01
N ASP A 96 -0.94 7.00 11.44
CA ASP A 96 -0.41 6.92 12.82
C ASP A 96 0.58 8.05 13.18
N GLY A 97 1.15 8.71 12.17
CA GLY A 97 2.09 9.80 12.37
C GLY A 97 1.45 11.17 12.60
N CYS A 98 0.31 11.45 11.95
CA CYS A 98 -0.32 12.78 11.99
C CYS A 98 -1.84 12.78 12.19
N GLY A 99 -2.47 11.62 12.25
CA GLY A 99 -3.91 11.43 12.49
C GLY A 99 -4.82 11.76 11.31
N VAL A 100 -4.29 12.14 10.15
CA VAL A 100 -5.11 12.44 8.97
C VAL A 100 -5.75 11.16 8.42
N THR A 101 -7.02 11.23 8.03
CA THR A 101 -7.71 10.16 7.32
C THR A 101 -7.03 9.88 5.97
N LEU A 102 -6.91 8.59 5.61
CA LEU A 102 -6.21 8.09 4.43
C LEU A 102 -7.20 7.45 3.45
N PRO A 103 -7.83 8.23 2.54
CA PRO A 103 -8.86 7.74 1.62
C PRO A 103 -8.30 6.97 0.42
N GLY A 104 -7.09 6.42 0.51
CA GLY A 104 -6.46 5.75 -0.62
C GLY A 104 -5.00 5.38 -0.38
N ARG A 105 -4.13 5.86 -1.27
CA ARG A 105 -2.71 5.50 -1.31
C ARG A 105 -2.01 5.80 0.01
N ARG A 106 -1.33 4.81 0.56
CA ARG A 106 -0.64 4.92 1.85
C ARG A 106 0.46 3.89 2.00
N TYR A 107 1.27 4.06 3.05
CA TYR A 107 2.35 3.15 3.38
C TYR A 107 1.96 2.31 4.59
N ARG A 108 2.07 0.99 4.49
CA ARG A 108 1.73 0.08 5.59
C ARG A 108 2.93 -0.74 5.99
N CYS A 109 3.17 -0.85 7.29
CA CYS A 109 4.17 -1.75 7.85
C CYS A 109 3.63 -3.19 7.87
N LEU A 110 4.41 -4.16 7.38
CA LEU A 110 4.01 -5.57 7.32
C LEU A 110 4.16 -6.29 8.67
N GLN A 111 5.03 -5.78 9.56
CA GLN A 111 5.36 -6.42 10.83
C GLN A 111 4.54 -5.87 12.00
N CYS A 112 4.13 -4.60 11.94
CA CYS A 112 3.26 -3.99 12.94
C CYS A 112 1.82 -4.48 12.80
N GLN A 113 1.05 -4.44 13.90
CA GLN A 113 -0.33 -4.91 13.89
C GLN A 113 -1.21 -4.01 13.02
N ASP A 114 -1.13 -2.70 13.23
CA ASP A 114 -1.86 -1.70 12.48
C ASP A 114 -1.02 -0.42 12.46
N MET A 115 -0.29 -0.21 11.37
CA MET A 115 0.51 0.98 11.19
C MET A 115 0.46 1.41 9.72
N ASP A 116 -0.20 2.53 9.48
CA ASP A 116 -0.37 3.20 8.21
C ASP A 116 0.18 4.62 8.26
N LEU A 117 0.98 5.00 7.27
CA LEU A 117 1.55 6.33 7.14
C LEU A 117 1.10 6.99 5.84
N CYS A 118 0.80 8.28 5.91
CA CYS A 118 0.69 9.11 4.71
C CYS A 118 2.07 9.24 4.05
N ALA A 119 2.10 9.67 2.78
CA ALA A 119 3.35 9.87 2.05
C ALA A 119 4.32 10.82 2.76
N THR A 120 3.80 11.87 3.43
CA THR A 120 4.62 12.83 4.17
C THR A 120 5.23 12.22 5.43
N CYS A 121 4.46 11.49 6.24
CA CYS A 121 4.97 10.85 7.46
C CYS A 121 5.94 9.72 7.13
N PHE A 122 5.65 8.96 6.07
CA PHE A 122 6.59 7.99 5.52
C PHE A 122 7.87 8.71 5.10
N ALA A 123 7.82 9.67 4.17
CA ALA A 123 9.01 10.38 3.69
C ALA A 123 9.81 11.06 4.81
N GLY A 124 9.14 11.63 5.82
CA GLY A 124 9.76 12.26 6.98
C GLY A 124 10.32 11.29 8.04
N GLY A 125 10.21 9.98 7.82
CA GLY A 125 10.74 8.99 8.76
C GLY A 125 10.03 8.97 10.11
N VAL A 126 8.75 9.34 10.15
CA VAL A 126 7.97 9.35 11.39
C VAL A 126 7.85 7.92 11.91
N LYS A 127 8.21 7.75 13.18
CA LYS A 127 8.06 6.48 13.92
C LYS A 127 7.03 6.69 15.02
N PRO A 128 5.77 6.30 14.79
CA PRO A 128 4.74 6.34 15.83
C PRO A 128 5.16 5.51 17.05
N ALA A 129 4.62 5.84 18.22
CA ALA A 129 4.85 5.05 19.43
C ALA A 129 4.32 3.62 19.23
N GLY A 130 5.15 2.60 19.46
CA GLY A 130 4.76 1.20 19.27
C GLY A 130 5.94 0.27 19.03
N GLU A 131 5.67 -0.88 18.41
CA GLU A 131 6.66 -1.92 18.08
C GLU A 131 7.44 -1.65 16.77
N HIS A 132 7.23 -0.51 16.09
CA HIS A 132 7.87 -0.24 14.80
C HIS A 132 9.38 0.05 14.94
N THR A 133 10.18 -0.62 14.10
CA THR A 133 11.63 -0.44 14.01
C THR A 133 12.07 -0.20 12.56
N ASP A 134 13.30 0.29 12.35
CA ASP A 134 13.86 0.55 11.01
C ASP A 134 14.02 -0.71 10.15
N ASP A 135 14.06 -1.89 10.78
CA ASP A 135 14.20 -3.16 10.07
C ASP A 135 12.88 -3.71 9.51
N HIS A 136 11.75 -3.08 9.86
CA HIS A 136 10.43 -3.49 9.39
C HIS A 136 10.23 -3.15 7.92
N ASP A 137 9.62 -4.09 7.20
CA ASP A 137 9.24 -3.88 5.80
C ASP A 137 7.97 -3.04 5.72
N ILE A 138 8.03 -1.99 4.91
CA ILE A 138 6.91 -1.12 4.57
C ILE A 138 6.56 -1.32 3.10
N VAL A 139 5.28 -1.47 2.81
CA VAL A 139 4.74 -1.55 1.44
C VAL A 139 3.94 -0.30 1.11
N HIS A 140 3.94 0.08 -0.17
CA HIS A 140 3.12 1.17 -0.66
C HIS A 140 1.82 0.60 -1.25
N LEU A 141 0.71 0.78 -0.54
CA LEU A 141 -0.62 0.42 -1.01
C LEU A 141 -1.07 1.42 -2.06
N MET A 142 -0.79 1.15 -3.33
CA MET A 142 -0.95 2.12 -4.41
C MET A 142 -1.94 1.69 -5.49
N TYR A 143 -1.87 0.41 -5.86
CA TYR A 143 -2.60 -0.18 -6.98
C TYR A 143 -3.73 -1.04 -6.44
N LYS A 144 -4.87 -1.02 -7.12
CA LYS A 144 -6.04 -1.83 -6.78
C LYS A 144 -6.24 -2.87 -7.87
N CYS A 145 -6.74 -4.03 -7.47
CA CYS A 145 -7.19 -5.05 -8.39
C CYS A 145 -8.51 -4.62 -9.02
N ASP A 146 -8.62 -4.57 -10.34
CA ASP A 146 -9.85 -4.17 -11.04
C ASP A 146 -11.00 -5.16 -10.83
N GLU A 147 -10.70 -6.40 -10.49
CA GLU A 147 -11.72 -7.41 -10.20
C GLU A 147 -12.19 -7.34 -8.74
N CYS A 148 -11.30 -7.63 -7.77
CA CYS A 148 -11.70 -7.72 -6.37
C CYS A 148 -11.65 -6.39 -5.61
N GLN A 149 -11.23 -5.30 -6.25
CA GLN A 149 -11.13 -3.93 -5.73
C GLN A 149 -10.18 -3.76 -4.51
N ALA A 150 -9.45 -4.82 -4.14
CA ALA A 150 -8.47 -4.79 -3.06
C ALA A 150 -7.18 -4.08 -3.48
N PHE A 151 -6.50 -3.40 -2.55
CA PHE A 151 -5.10 -3.03 -2.75
C PHE A 151 -4.24 -4.27 -2.97
N ILE A 152 -3.41 -4.22 -4.01
CA ILE A 152 -2.52 -5.30 -4.39
C ILE A 152 -1.30 -5.27 -3.47
N VAL A 153 -1.18 -6.31 -2.64
CA VAL A 153 -0.02 -6.60 -1.79
C VAL A 153 0.46 -7.98 -2.19
N GLY A 154 1.53 -8.04 -2.98
CA GLY A 154 1.98 -9.25 -3.67
C GLY A 154 2.35 -8.93 -5.12
N GLN A 155 2.21 -9.92 -6.00
CA GLN A 155 2.41 -9.69 -7.43
C GLN A 155 1.28 -8.86 -8.03
N ARG A 156 1.66 -7.83 -8.79
CA ARG A 156 0.76 -7.03 -9.61
C ARG A 156 0.83 -7.50 -11.05
N ILE A 157 -0.29 -7.97 -11.56
CA ILE A 157 -0.46 -8.37 -12.95
C ILE A 157 -1.00 -7.16 -13.71
N HIS A 158 -0.11 -6.46 -14.40
CA HIS A 158 -0.45 -5.28 -15.18
C HIS A 158 -0.80 -5.67 -16.61
N CYS A 159 -1.93 -5.20 -17.15
CA CYS A 159 -2.26 -5.42 -18.55
C CYS A 159 -1.56 -4.38 -19.44
N ASP A 160 -0.80 -4.84 -20.43
CA ASP A 160 -0.06 -3.95 -21.35
C ASP A 160 -0.95 -3.38 -22.48
N VAL A 161 -2.23 -3.78 -22.52
CA VAL A 161 -3.19 -3.44 -23.59
C VAL A 161 -4.29 -2.51 -23.09
N CYS A 162 -4.81 -2.77 -21.91
CA CYS A 162 -5.87 -1.97 -21.29
C CYS A 162 -5.30 -0.69 -20.66
N GLU A 163 -6.12 0.34 -20.56
CA GLU A 163 -5.76 1.55 -19.82
C GLU A 163 -5.99 1.32 -18.32
N ASP A 164 -4.96 1.62 -17.50
CA ASP A 164 -4.98 1.54 -16.03
C ASP A 164 -5.61 0.27 -15.47
N PHE A 165 -5.15 -0.89 -15.95
CA PHE A 165 -5.70 -2.18 -15.58
C PHE A 165 -4.69 -3.09 -14.89
N ASP A 166 -5.05 -3.54 -13.70
CA ASP A 166 -4.23 -4.32 -12.80
C ASP A 166 -5.05 -5.41 -12.09
N LEU A 167 -4.50 -6.62 -12.03
CA LEU A 167 -5.05 -7.70 -11.22
C LEU A 167 -4.05 -8.12 -10.14
N CYS A 168 -4.58 -8.58 -9.00
CA CYS A 168 -3.77 -9.40 -8.10
C CYS A 168 -3.57 -10.80 -8.71
N LEU A 169 -2.53 -11.50 -8.26
CA LEU A 169 -2.23 -12.86 -8.72
C LEU A 169 -3.44 -13.80 -8.62
N GLY A 170 -4.20 -13.73 -7.52
CA GLY A 170 -5.36 -14.58 -7.27
C GLY A 170 -6.51 -14.40 -8.26
N CYS A 171 -6.83 -13.16 -8.63
CA CYS A 171 -7.86 -12.87 -9.64
C CYS A 171 -7.40 -13.31 -11.05
N HIS A 172 -6.15 -13.02 -11.40
CA HIS A 172 -5.57 -13.45 -12.68
C HIS A 172 -5.57 -14.97 -12.82
N LYS A 173 -5.14 -15.71 -11.80
CA LYS A 173 -5.12 -17.19 -11.81
C LYS A 173 -6.51 -17.82 -11.94
N LYS A 174 -7.53 -17.16 -11.39
CA LYS A 174 -8.93 -17.61 -11.51
C LYS A 174 -9.60 -17.16 -12.80
N GLU A 175 -8.87 -16.46 -13.68
CA GLU A 175 -9.38 -15.88 -14.92
C GLU A 175 -10.62 -15.01 -14.70
N LEU A 176 -10.64 -14.29 -13.57
CA LEU A 176 -11.72 -13.36 -13.22
C LEU A 176 -11.39 -12.02 -13.86
N TYR A 177 -12.01 -11.78 -15.03
CA TYR A 177 -11.80 -10.58 -15.82
C TYR A 177 -13.09 -9.76 -15.90
N PRO A 178 -13.07 -8.48 -15.49
CA PRO A 178 -14.18 -7.59 -15.72
C PRO A 178 -14.34 -7.30 -17.23
N PRO A 179 -15.50 -6.78 -17.66
CA PRO A 179 -15.77 -6.54 -19.08
C PRO A 179 -14.74 -5.63 -19.74
N GLY A 180 -14.21 -6.07 -20.89
CA GLY A 180 -13.23 -5.31 -21.68
C GLY A 180 -11.78 -5.80 -21.52
N HIS A 181 -11.51 -6.69 -20.57
CA HIS A 181 -10.26 -7.45 -20.50
C HIS A 181 -10.53 -8.92 -20.84
N ASP A 182 -9.59 -9.57 -21.54
CA ASP A 182 -9.62 -11.01 -21.78
C ASP A 182 -8.21 -11.62 -21.69
N SER A 183 -8.13 -12.95 -21.58
CA SER A 183 -6.88 -13.70 -21.39
C SER A 183 -5.91 -13.65 -22.57
N SER A 184 -6.31 -13.09 -23.71
CA SER A 184 -5.40 -12.91 -24.85
C SER A 184 -4.53 -11.65 -24.74
N HIS A 185 -4.92 -10.71 -23.86
CA HIS A 185 -4.11 -9.53 -23.59
C HIS A 185 -2.77 -9.91 -22.97
N ARG A 186 -1.69 -9.25 -23.42
CA ARG A 186 -0.39 -9.43 -22.80
C ARG A 186 -0.35 -8.74 -21.44
N VAL A 187 0.28 -9.40 -20.49
CA VAL A 187 0.43 -8.90 -19.11
C VAL A 187 1.89 -8.90 -18.68
N SER A 188 2.24 -7.92 -17.86
CA SER A 188 3.52 -7.80 -17.16
C SER A 188 3.33 -8.15 -15.68
N VAL A 189 4.18 -9.03 -15.15
CA VAL A 189 4.19 -9.38 -13.72
C VAL A 189 5.19 -8.51 -12.98
N LEU A 190 4.68 -7.67 -12.07
CA LEU A 190 5.49 -6.76 -11.26
C LEU A 190 5.57 -7.29 -9.82
N PRO A 191 6.78 -7.52 -9.28
CA PRO A 191 6.95 -8.07 -7.94
C PRO A 191 6.58 -7.04 -6.86
N LEU A 192 6.29 -7.52 -5.65
CA LEU A 192 6.12 -6.67 -4.48
C LEU A 192 7.45 -6.00 -4.11
N VAL A 193 7.41 -4.67 -3.99
CA VAL A 193 8.54 -3.86 -3.52
C VAL A 193 8.31 -3.50 -2.06
N LYS A 194 9.29 -3.84 -1.22
CA LYS A 194 9.34 -3.48 0.19
C LYS A 194 10.35 -2.37 0.40
N CYS A 195 10.08 -1.48 1.35
CA CYS A 195 10.96 -0.40 1.76
C CYS A 195 11.32 -0.57 3.24
N LYS A 196 12.55 -0.25 3.63
CA LYS A 196 12.99 -0.13 5.02
C LYS A 196 13.46 1.29 5.27
#